data_AF-A0A966AL78-F1
#
_entry.id   AF-A0A966AL78-F1
#
_cell.length_a   1.000
_cell.length_b   1.000
_cell.length_c   1.000
_cell.angle_alpha   90.00
_cell.angle_beta   90.00
_cell.angle_gamma   90.00
#
_symmetry.space_group_name_H-M   'P 1'
#
loop_
_entity.id
_entity.type
_entity.pdbx_description
1 polymer ?
#
loop_
_entity_poly.entity_id
_entity_poly.type
_entity_poly.pdbx_seq_one_letter_code
_entity_poly.pdbx_strand_id
1 'polypeptide(L)'
;CIAGHVGADAAGVVLSEAPYLRDEMNLVVDVGTNAEIVLGNRQRMLACSSPTGPAFEGAQISCGQRAAPGAIERVRIDPQTLEPRFKVIGCDLWSDEPGFSGATLGSGITGVCGSGIIEVLAQMYLAGIIDTDGAVDGSLASRSPRVVADGRTFSYVLHDGEVSLRITQNDVRAVQLAKAALYAGVRLLMDRMRVDKVDRVRLAGAFGSHMDVKYAMVLGMVPDCPLEHVTSAGNAAGTGARITLLDHKARGEIEEVVRHIEKIETAVEPRFQEHFVEAMAIPHKTAAFPNLSLAVDLPGPESTAKQATDAARPRRRRRQSR
;
A
#
# COMPACT_ATOMS: atom_id res chain seq x y z
N CYS A 1 -5.93 -24.17 10.75
CA CYS A 1 -5.26 -22.86 10.93
C CYS A 1 -3.79 -23.09 11.15
N ILE A 2 -2.94 -22.11 10.81
CA ILE A 2 -1.49 -22.24 10.96
C ILE A 2 -1.12 -22.11 12.45
N ALA A 3 -1.41 -20.95 13.08
CA ALA A 3 -1.39 -20.76 14.54
C ALA A 3 -1.77 -19.31 14.94
N GLY A 4 -2.44 -19.14 16.09
CA GLY A 4 -2.79 -17.82 16.63
C GLY A 4 -3.59 -16.96 15.64
N HIS A 5 -3.08 -15.77 15.32
CA HIS A 5 -3.68 -14.83 14.37
C HIS A 5 -3.54 -15.22 12.89
N VAL A 6 -2.81 -16.30 12.55
CA VAL A 6 -2.71 -16.79 11.17
C VAL A 6 -3.76 -17.89 10.95
N GLY A 7 -4.87 -17.48 10.32
CA GLY A 7 -6.13 -18.22 10.24
C GLY A 7 -6.18 -19.32 9.18
N ALA A 8 -7.40 -19.74 8.85
CA ALA A 8 -7.69 -20.72 7.79
C ALA A 8 -7.73 -20.07 6.39
N ASP A 9 -7.99 -18.78 6.33
CA ASP A 9 -7.81 -17.90 5.17
C ASP A 9 -6.37 -17.98 4.63
N ALA A 10 -5.36 -17.76 5.48
CA ALA A 10 -3.95 -17.87 5.12
C ALA A 10 -3.59 -19.27 4.60
N ALA A 11 -4.17 -20.33 5.18
CA ALA A 11 -4.00 -21.70 4.66
C ALA A 11 -4.61 -21.85 3.24
N GLY A 12 -5.78 -21.26 3.00
CA GLY A 12 -6.38 -21.19 1.67
C GLY A 12 -5.49 -20.44 0.67
N VAL A 13 -4.89 -19.33 1.08
CA VAL A 13 -3.93 -18.56 0.27
C VAL A 13 -2.70 -19.39 -0.06
N VAL A 14 -2.10 -20.06 0.94
CA VAL A 14 -0.95 -20.95 0.73
C VAL A 14 -1.28 -22.07 -0.26
N LEU A 15 -2.45 -22.68 -0.15
CA LEU A 15 -2.89 -23.72 -1.08
C LEU A 15 -3.10 -23.19 -2.51
N SER A 16 -3.67 -21.98 -2.64
CA SER A 16 -3.90 -21.34 -3.95
C SER A 16 -2.58 -20.98 -4.64
N GLU A 17 -1.64 -20.38 -3.91
CA GLU A 17 -0.40 -19.84 -4.49
C GLU A 17 0.76 -20.83 -4.49
N ALA A 18 0.66 -21.90 -3.69
CA ALA A 18 1.56 -23.04 -3.60
C ALA A 18 3.06 -22.70 -3.52
N PRO A 19 3.50 -21.80 -2.59
CA PRO A 19 4.92 -21.47 -2.45
C PRO A 19 5.78 -22.69 -2.10
N TYR A 20 5.21 -23.69 -1.41
CA TYR A 20 5.88 -24.94 -1.01
C TYR A 20 6.21 -25.89 -2.18
N LEU A 21 5.79 -25.59 -3.41
CA LEU A 21 6.16 -26.36 -4.61
C LEU A 21 7.28 -25.70 -5.42
N ARG A 22 7.70 -24.49 -5.04
CA ARG A 22 8.65 -23.66 -5.80
C ARG A 22 10.05 -23.68 -5.21
N ASP A 23 11.06 -23.48 -6.05
CA ASP A 23 12.45 -23.23 -5.59
C ASP A 23 12.66 -21.76 -5.22
N GLU A 24 12.05 -20.87 -6.01
CA GLU A 24 12.03 -19.42 -5.85
C GLU A 24 11.58 -19.00 -4.44
N MET A 25 12.18 -17.96 -3.88
CA MET A 25 11.72 -17.34 -2.65
C MET A 25 10.44 -16.55 -2.94
N ASN A 26 9.29 -17.09 -2.50
CA ASN A 26 7.98 -16.50 -2.73
C ASN A 26 7.54 -15.72 -1.50
N LEU A 27 7.14 -14.47 -1.72
CA LEU A 27 6.41 -13.66 -0.76
C LEU A 27 4.94 -13.63 -1.15
N VAL A 28 4.07 -14.14 -0.29
CA VAL A 28 2.62 -14.07 -0.44
C VAL A 28 2.06 -13.21 0.68
N VAL A 29 1.32 -12.17 0.34
CA VAL A 29 0.71 -11.25 1.30
C VAL A 29 -0.80 -11.25 1.04
N ASP A 30 -1.59 -11.66 2.02
CA ASP A 30 -3.02 -11.40 2.02
C ASP A 30 -3.28 -10.08 2.74
N VAL A 31 -3.75 -9.07 2.00
CA VAL A 31 -3.96 -7.72 2.54
C VAL A 31 -5.41 -7.59 3.00
N GLY A 32 -5.60 -7.47 4.31
CA GLY A 32 -6.83 -7.04 4.95
C GLY A 32 -6.55 -6.10 6.13
N THR A 33 -7.48 -6.07 7.09
CA THR A 33 -7.34 -5.30 8.33
C THR A 33 -6.12 -5.74 9.13
N ASN A 34 -5.81 -7.04 9.11
CA ASN A 34 -4.46 -7.53 9.33
C ASN A 34 -3.92 -8.02 7.98
N ALA A 35 -2.60 -8.03 7.84
CA ALA A 35 -1.96 -8.70 6.73
C ALA A 35 -1.36 -10.03 7.17
N GLU A 36 -1.82 -11.11 6.56
CA GLU A 36 -1.21 -12.42 6.68
C GLU A 36 -0.10 -12.55 5.65
N ILE A 37 1.13 -12.72 6.13
CA ILE A 37 2.34 -12.73 5.31
C ILE A 37 2.93 -14.13 5.36
N VAL A 38 3.21 -14.72 4.21
CA VAL A 38 3.93 -15.98 4.05
C VAL A 38 5.17 -15.74 3.20
N LEU A 39 6.33 -16.11 3.72
CA LEU A 39 7.60 -16.07 3.01
C LEU A 39 8.19 -17.47 2.96
N GLY A 40 8.47 -18.00 1.77
CA GLY A 40 9.08 -19.31 1.68
C GLY A 40 9.15 -19.92 0.29
N ASN A 41 9.59 -21.18 0.30
CA ASN A 41 9.71 -22.05 -0.86
C ASN A 41 9.51 -23.51 -0.41
N ARG A 42 9.84 -24.48 -1.28
CA ARG A 42 9.72 -25.91 -0.96
C ARG A 42 10.56 -26.41 0.21
N GLN A 43 11.57 -25.64 0.63
CA GLN A 43 12.49 -26.06 1.70
C GLN A 43 12.03 -25.55 3.06
N ARG A 44 11.49 -24.33 3.13
CA ARG A 44 11.09 -23.69 4.38
C ARG A 44 10.04 -22.61 4.11
N MET A 45 9.07 -22.50 5.02
CA MET A 45 8.08 -21.44 5.01
C MET A 45 7.94 -20.81 6.38
N LEU A 46 7.89 -19.49 6.39
CA LEU A 46 7.60 -18.66 7.56
C LEU A 46 6.28 -17.94 7.35
N ALA A 47 5.55 -17.70 8.43
CA ALA A 47 4.37 -16.84 8.38
C ALA A 47 4.29 -15.90 9.58
N CYS A 48 3.71 -14.73 9.37
CA CYS A 48 3.30 -13.84 10.45
C CYS A 48 2.00 -13.11 10.09
N SER A 49 1.33 -12.57 11.11
CA SER A 49 0.25 -11.59 10.91
C SER A 49 0.75 -10.21 11.36
N SER A 50 0.50 -9.18 10.56
CA SER A 50 0.90 -7.80 10.83
C SER A 50 -0.32 -6.88 10.95
N PRO A 51 -0.40 -5.99 11.96
CA PRO A 51 -1.56 -5.13 12.18
C PRO A 51 -1.52 -3.91 11.24
N THR A 52 -1.98 -4.10 10.00
CA THR A 52 -2.02 -3.05 8.97
C THR A 52 -3.15 -2.04 9.19
N GLY A 53 -4.20 -2.42 9.90
CA GLY A 53 -5.42 -1.62 10.00
C GLY A 53 -6.19 -1.56 8.67
N PRO A 54 -7.38 -0.93 8.65
CA PRO A 54 -8.30 -1.04 7.53
C PRO A 54 -8.07 0.03 6.43
N ALA A 55 -6.95 0.75 6.45
CA ALA A 55 -6.69 1.88 5.55
C ALA A 55 -6.75 1.49 4.06
N PHE A 56 -6.23 0.30 3.71
CA PHE A 56 -6.28 -0.22 2.33
C PHE A 56 -7.67 -0.72 1.90
N GLU A 57 -8.60 -0.88 2.84
CA GLU A 57 -9.99 -1.24 2.55
C GLU A 57 -10.87 0.01 2.33
N GLY A 58 -10.27 1.21 2.33
CA GLY A 58 -10.97 2.48 2.27
C GLY A 58 -11.66 2.87 3.59
N ALA A 59 -11.48 2.09 4.65
CA ALA A 59 -11.96 2.44 5.98
C ALA A 59 -10.93 3.33 6.70
N GLN A 60 -11.42 4.25 7.53
CA GLN A 60 -10.59 5.26 8.23
C GLN A 60 -9.82 6.22 7.31
N ILE A 61 -10.22 6.29 6.04
CA ILE A 61 -9.80 7.32 5.09
C ILE A 61 -10.98 8.25 4.87
N SER A 62 -10.74 9.56 4.91
CA SER A 62 -11.77 10.60 4.94
C SER A 62 -12.74 10.54 3.75
N CYS A 63 -12.22 10.27 2.56
CA CYS A 63 -13.02 10.05 1.35
C CYS A 63 -13.03 8.57 0.90
N GLY A 64 -12.63 7.66 1.79
CA GLY A 64 -12.51 6.24 1.49
C GLY A 64 -13.86 5.53 1.48
N GLN A 65 -13.99 4.56 0.59
CA GLN A 65 -15.15 3.65 0.56
C GLN A 65 -14.78 2.27 0.05
N ARG A 66 -15.70 1.32 0.20
CA ARG A 66 -15.57 0.00 -0.43
C ARG A 66 -15.66 0.12 -1.96
N ALA A 67 -15.04 -0.82 -2.66
CA ALA A 67 -15.12 -0.91 -4.11
C ALA A 67 -16.57 -1.15 -4.56
N ALA A 68 -17.15 -0.14 -5.22
CA ALA A 68 -18.51 -0.14 -5.77
C ALA A 68 -18.58 0.86 -6.93
N PRO A 69 -19.57 0.77 -7.84
CA PRO A 69 -19.74 1.73 -8.92
C PRO A 69 -19.70 3.19 -8.42
N GLY A 70 -18.94 4.03 -9.12
CA GLY A 70 -18.70 5.43 -8.73
C GLY A 70 -17.53 5.66 -7.75
N ALA A 71 -16.92 4.61 -7.19
CA ALA A 71 -15.67 4.73 -6.44
C ALA A 71 -14.49 4.94 -7.39
N ILE A 72 -13.62 5.92 -7.09
CA ILE A 72 -12.35 6.11 -7.81
C ILE A 72 -11.43 4.91 -7.54
N GLU A 73 -10.97 4.25 -8.61
CA GLU A 73 -10.10 3.06 -8.56
C GLU A 73 -8.75 3.21 -9.27
N ARG A 74 -8.61 4.25 -10.11
CA ARG A 74 -7.37 4.58 -10.81
C ARG A 74 -7.12 6.07 -10.74
N VAL A 75 -5.88 6.47 -10.53
CA VAL A 75 -5.48 7.89 -10.46
C VAL A 75 -4.15 8.10 -11.17
N ARG A 76 -4.05 9.16 -11.96
CA ARG A 76 -2.80 9.71 -12.52
C ARG A 76 -2.75 11.19 -12.20
N ILE A 77 -1.58 11.68 -11.79
CA ILE A 77 -1.37 13.10 -11.52
C ILE A 77 -0.28 13.57 -12.48
N ASP A 78 -0.56 14.64 -13.22
CA ASP A 78 0.44 15.27 -14.06
C ASP A 78 1.47 16.00 -13.16
N PRO A 79 2.78 15.69 -13.24
CA PRO A 79 3.78 16.22 -12.31
C PRO A 79 4.06 17.73 -12.51
N GLN A 80 3.65 18.31 -13.64
CA GLN A 80 3.89 19.73 -13.93
C GLN A 80 2.73 20.61 -13.43
N THR A 81 1.51 20.22 -13.80
CA THR A 81 0.26 20.93 -13.51
C THR A 81 -0.34 20.54 -12.17
N LEU A 82 0.04 19.37 -11.65
CA LEU A 82 -0.54 18.72 -10.48
C LEU A 82 -2.03 18.41 -10.64
N GLU A 83 -2.49 18.27 -11.89
CA GLU A 83 -3.89 18.00 -12.15
C GLU A 83 -4.16 16.49 -12.19
N PRO A 84 -5.17 16.00 -11.44
CA PRO A 84 -5.51 14.59 -11.43
C PRO A 84 -6.41 14.23 -12.61
N ARG A 85 -6.22 13.03 -13.13
CA ARG A 85 -7.26 12.30 -13.85
C ARG A 85 -7.48 10.95 -13.21
N PHE A 86 -8.70 10.45 -13.26
CA PHE A 86 -9.08 9.22 -12.58
C PHE A 86 -10.08 8.37 -13.35
N LYS A 87 -10.19 7.09 -12.99
CA LYS A 87 -11.32 6.23 -13.40
C LYS A 87 -12.12 5.82 -12.19
N VAL A 88 -13.41 5.59 -12.41
CA VAL A 88 -14.31 5.04 -11.39
C VAL A 88 -14.77 3.65 -11.79
N ILE A 89 -15.05 2.81 -10.79
CA ILE A 89 -15.60 1.47 -11.01
C ILE A 89 -16.89 1.58 -11.83
N GLY A 90 -16.99 0.78 -12.89
CA GLY A 90 -18.11 0.79 -13.82
C GLY A 90 -17.97 1.77 -14.99
N CYS A 91 -16.83 2.46 -15.13
CA CYS A 91 -16.54 3.35 -16.25
C CYS A 91 -15.10 3.15 -16.77
N ASP A 92 -14.97 2.79 -18.06
CA ASP A 92 -13.67 2.61 -18.70
C ASP A 92 -13.01 3.92 -19.13
N LEU A 93 -13.74 5.04 -19.13
CA LEU A 93 -13.23 6.35 -19.53
C LEU A 93 -12.44 7.00 -18.38
N TRP A 94 -11.40 7.75 -18.73
CA TRP A 94 -10.75 8.67 -17.78
C TRP A 94 -11.59 9.93 -17.57
N SER A 95 -11.46 10.57 -16.42
CA SER A 95 -12.23 11.77 -16.03
C SER A 95 -12.05 12.97 -16.97
N ASP A 96 -10.96 13.01 -17.73
CA ASP A 96 -10.63 14.01 -18.75
C ASP A 96 -11.10 13.64 -20.17
N GLU A 97 -11.67 12.44 -20.35
CA GLU A 97 -12.14 11.97 -21.66
C GLU A 97 -13.59 12.39 -21.95
N PRO A 98 -13.92 12.74 -23.22
CA PRO A 98 -15.28 13.06 -23.62
C PRO A 98 -16.26 11.91 -23.30
N GLY A 99 -17.40 12.25 -22.69
CA GLY A 99 -18.45 11.28 -22.36
C GLY A 99 -18.34 10.69 -20.95
N PHE A 100 -17.24 10.93 -20.22
CA PHE A 100 -17.09 10.48 -18.84
C PHE A 100 -18.26 10.91 -17.95
N SER A 101 -18.60 12.21 -17.94
CA SER A 101 -19.71 12.74 -17.13
C SER A 101 -21.06 12.10 -17.46
N GLY A 102 -21.28 11.72 -18.73
CA GLY A 102 -22.49 11.01 -19.15
C GLY A 102 -22.48 9.55 -18.69
N ALA A 103 -21.35 8.87 -18.82
CA ALA A 103 -21.17 7.48 -18.40
C ALA A 103 -21.29 7.31 -16.87
N THR A 104 -20.89 8.31 -16.09
CA THR A 104 -20.93 8.28 -14.62
C THR A 104 -22.18 8.94 -14.04
N LEU A 105 -23.13 9.42 -14.84
CA LEU A 105 -24.31 10.15 -14.35
C LEU A 105 -25.14 9.33 -13.36
N GLY A 106 -25.29 8.02 -13.60
CA GLY A 106 -26.08 7.13 -12.75
C GLY A 106 -25.40 6.71 -11.45
N SER A 107 -24.07 6.55 -11.45
CA SER A 107 -23.30 6.13 -10.27
C SER A 107 -22.78 7.31 -9.44
N GLY A 108 -22.60 8.47 -10.07
CA GLY A 108 -21.85 9.59 -9.51
C GLY A 108 -20.37 9.27 -9.29
N ILE A 109 -19.69 10.18 -8.59
CA ILE A 109 -18.36 9.99 -8.02
C ILE A 109 -18.52 10.10 -6.51
N THR A 110 -18.42 8.97 -5.80
CA THR A 110 -18.91 8.87 -4.42
C THR A 110 -17.81 8.80 -3.37
N GLY A 111 -16.61 8.42 -3.78
CA GLY A 111 -15.46 8.27 -2.90
C GLY A 111 -14.31 7.56 -3.59
N VAL A 112 -13.34 7.08 -2.82
CA VAL A 112 -12.11 6.45 -3.31
C VAL A 112 -12.00 5.05 -2.71
N CYS A 113 -11.86 4.02 -3.55
CA CYS A 113 -11.64 2.66 -3.05
C CYS A 113 -10.16 2.39 -2.76
N GLY A 114 -9.84 1.24 -2.17
CA GLY A 114 -8.46 0.89 -1.78
C GLY A 114 -7.41 1.05 -2.90
N SER A 115 -7.74 0.65 -4.13
CA SER A 115 -6.86 0.86 -5.31
C SER A 115 -6.70 2.32 -5.66
N GLY A 116 -7.77 3.10 -5.58
CA GLY A 116 -7.69 4.55 -5.74
C GLY A 116 -6.82 5.21 -4.67
N ILE A 117 -6.89 4.76 -3.41
CA ILE A 117 -6.08 5.29 -2.30
C ILE A 117 -4.59 4.98 -2.51
N ILE A 118 -4.25 3.76 -2.91
CA ILE A 118 -2.84 3.43 -3.19
C ILE A 118 -2.31 4.21 -4.38
N GLU A 119 -3.08 4.29 -5.47
CA GLU A 119 -2.65 5.04 -6.65
C GLU A 119 -2.54 6.55 -6.38
N VAL A 120 -3.49 7.17 -5.68
CA VAL A 120 -3.44 8.62 -5.43
C VAL A 120 -2.26 8.99 -4.53
N LEU A 121 -1.97 8.23 -3.47
CA LEU A 121 -0.81 8.52 -2.62
C LEU A 121 0.51 8.27 -3.36
N ALA A 122 0.59 7.19 -4.15
CA ALA A 122 1.78 6.93 -4.95
C ALA A 122 2.00 8.04 -5.99
N GLN A 123 0.94 8.51 -6.63
CA GLN A 123 0.99 9.62 -7.58
C GLN A 123 1.32 10.96 -6.91
N MET A 124 0.78 11.23 -5.72
CA MET A 124 1.14 12.41 -4.93
C MET A 124 2.63 12.40 -4.59
N TYR A 125 3.20 11.24 -4.27
CA TYR A 125 4.63 11.11 -4.03
C TYR A 125 5.45 11.33 -5.31
N LEU A 126 5.11 10.65 -6.40
CA LEU A 126 5.81 10.79 -7.69
C LEU A 126 5.74 12.21 -8.27
N ALA A 127 4.62 12.92 -8.06
CA ALA A 127 4.44 14.31 -8.47
C ALA A 127 5.08 15.33 -7.51
N GLY A 128 5.67 14.88 -6.40
CA GLY A 128 6.27 15.75 -5.38
C GLY A 128 5.26 16.54 -4.55
N ILE A 129 3.99 16.12 -4.53
CA ILE A 129 2.93 16.71 -3.69
C ILE A 129 3.10 16.28 -2.23
N ILE A 130 3.54 15.04 -2.01
CA ILE A 130 4.00 14.58 -0.69
C ILE A 130 5.49 14.26 -0.76
N ASP A 131 6.18 14.56 0.34
CA ASP A 131 7.58 14.23 0.51
C ASP A 131 7.79 12.76 0.96
N THR A 132 9.04 12.35 1.19
CA THR A 132 9.35 10.99 1.65
C THR A 132 8.75 10.70 3.02
N ASP A 133 8.58 11.72 3.87
CA ASP A 133 7.96 11.59 5.18
C ASP A 133 6.43 11.65 5.10
N GLY A 134 5.85 11.78 3.90
CA GLY A 134 4.40 11.86 3.66
C GLY A 134 3.77 13.20 4.03
N ALA A 135 4.55 14.26 4.21
CA ALA A 135 4.00 15.60 4.43
C ALA A 135 3.53 16.21 3.11
N VAL A 136 2.31 16.75 3.08
CA VAL A 136 1.79 17.48 1.92
C VAL A 136 2.47 18.83 1.81
N ASP A 137 3.12 19.12 0.67
CA ASP A 137 3.85 20.35 0.44
C ASP A 137 2.90 21.52 0.17
N GLY A 138 2.64 22.31 1.21
CA GLY A 138 1.79 23.49 1.14
C GLY A 138 2.31 24.62 0.25
N SER A 139 3.60 24.66 -0.09
CA SER A 139 4.14 25.67 -1.01
C SER A 139 3.52 25.55 -2.41
N LEU A 140 3.05 24.35 -2.77
CA LEU A 140 2.38 24.05 -4.03
C LEU A 140 0.98 24.67 -4.15
N ALA A 141 0.39 25.16 -3.06
CA ALA A 141 -0.89 25.89 -3.11
C ALA A 141 -0.81 27.16 -3.97
N SER A 142 0.38 27.73 -4.14
CA SER A 142 0.63 28.85 -5.05
C SER A 142 0.67 28.45 -6.53
N ARG A 143 0.89 27.16 -6.81
CA ARG A 143 1.05 26.59 -8.16
C ARG A 143 -0.21 25.86 -8.64
N SER A 144 -0.95 25.23 -7.74
CA SER A 144 -2.15 24.46 -8.10
C SER A 144 -3.26 24.69 -7.07
N PRO A 145 -4.51 24.93 -7.52
CA PRO A 145 -5.66 25.04 -6.63
C PRO A 145 -6.02 23.71 -5.96
N ARG A 146 -5.41 22.60 -6.40
CA ARG A 146 -5.62 21.27 -5.82
C ARG A 146 -4.99 21.13 -4.45
N VAL A 147 -3.98 21.93 -4.09
CA VAL A 147 -3.38 21.91 -2.75
C VAL A 147 -3.99 23.02 -1.91
N VAL A 148 -4.74 22.63 -0.88
CA VAL A 148 -5.51 23.56 -0.04
C VAL A 148 -5.10 23.46 1.43
N ALA A 149 -5.13 24.59 2.13
CA ALA A 149 -4.88 24.61 3.56
C ALA A 149 -5.98 23.86 4.33
N ASP A 150 -5.57 23.05 5.30
CA ASP A 150 -6.44 22.26 6.17
C ASP A 150 -5.91 22.34 7.61
N GLY A 151 -6.42 23.33 8.35
CA GLY A 151 -5.93 23.66 9.68
C GLY A 151 -4.45 24.07 9.68
N ARG A 152 -3.59 23.21 10.25
CA ARG A 152 -2.13 23.41 10.31
C ARG A 152 -1.37 22.64 9.22
N THR A 153 -2.10 21.93 8.38
CA THR A 153 -1.60 21.04 7.34
C THR A 153 -2.20 21.41 5.99
N PHE A 154 -1.95 20.59 4.97
CA PHE A 154 -2.51 20.76 3.65
C PHE A 154 -3.17 19.45 3.20
N SER A 155 -4.15 19.59 2.31
CA SER A 155 -4.90 18.50 1.71
C SER A 155 -4.86 18.63 0.19
N TYR A 156 -4.91 17.50 -0.52
CA TYR A 156 -4.96 17.45 -1.97
C TYR A 156 -6.38 17.14 -2.46
N VAL A 157 -6.96 18.01 -3.27
CA VAL A 157 -8.32 17.87 -3.81
C VAL A 157 -8.29 16.98 -5.04
N LEU A 158 -8.65 15.70 -4.89
CA LEU A 158 -8.67 14.73 -6.00
C LEU A 158 -9.85 14.98 -6.95
N HIS A 159 -11.01 15.33 -6.41
CA HIS A 159 -12.21 15.64 -7.19
C HIS A 159 -12.96 16.79 -6.53
N ASP A 160 -13.43 17.73 -7.36
CA ASP A 160 -14.20 18.89 -6.91
C ASP A 160 -15.50 18.98 -7.72
N GLY A 161 -16.45 18.11 -7.38
CA GLY A 161 -17.81 18.07 -7.96
C GLY A 161 -18.87 18.27 -6.88
N GLU A 162 -20.04 17.65 -7.06
CA GLU A 162 -21.11 17.67 -6.04
C GLU A 162 -20.62 17.17 -4.67
N VAL A 163 -19.73 16.17 -4.70
CA VAL A 163 -18.97 15.71 -3.55
C VAL A 163 -17.50 16.09 -3.75
N SER A 164 -16.96 16.90 -2.85
CA SER A 164 -15.53 17.23 -2.86
C SER A 164 -14.75 16.09 -2.20
N LEU A 165 -13.88 15.43 -2.95
CA LEU A 165 -13.02 14.35 -2.46
C LEU A 165 -11.60 14.85 -2.27
N ARG A 166 -11.12 14.79 -1.02
CA ARG A 166 -9.81 15.31 -0.62
C ARG A 166 -9.01 14.22 0.08
N ILE A 167 -7.72 14.18 -0.21
CA ILE A 167 -6.73 13.39 0.51
C ILE A 167 -6.11 14.30 1.56
N THR A 168 -6.40 14.02 2.83
CA THR A 168 -5.91 14.81 3.96
C THR A 168 -4.53 14.33 4.42
N GLN A 169 -3.84 15.16 5.19
CA GLN A 169 -2.61 14.75 5.85
C GLN A 169 -2.81 13.50 6.74
N ASN A 170 -3.97 13.38 7.40
CA ASN A 170 -4.27 12.22 8.25
C ASN A 170 -4.49 10.95 7.42
N ASP A 171 -5.09 11.07 6.23
CA ASP A 171 -5.25 9.93 5.32
C ASP A 171 -3.88 9.40 4.87
N VAL A 172 -2.94 10.30 4.54
CA VAL A 172 -1.56 9.92 4.22
C VAL A 172 -0.91 9.19 5.40
N ARG A 173 -1.09 9.69 6.63
CA ARG A 173 -0.55 9.05 7.85
C ARG A 173 -1.15 7.67 8.09
N ALA A 174 -2.45 7.50 7.91
CA ALA A 174 -3.11 6.21 8.07
C ALA A 174 -2.52 5.15 7.12
N VAL A 175 -2.30 5.52 5.86
CA VAL A 175 -1.67 4.61 4.88
C VAL A 175 -0.20 4.36 5.18
N GLN A 176 0.55 5.37 5.65
CA GLN A 176 1.95 5.17 6.07
C GLN A 176 2.05 4.16 7.22
N LEU A 177 1.20 4.26 8.23
CA LEU A 177 1.16 3.30 9.34
C LEU A 177 0.85 1.89 8.83
N ALA A 178 -0.15 1.77 7.95
CA ALA A 178 -0.55 0.48 7.38
C ALA A 178 0.56 -0.17 6.54
N LYS A 179 1.17 0.59 5.62
CA LYS A 179 2.24 0.08 4.76
C LYS A 179 3.52 -0.20 5.55
N ALA A 180 3.81 0.58 6.60
CA ALA A 180 4.95 0.35 7.46
C ALA A 180 4.82 -0.94 8.28
N ALA A 181 3.62 -1.21 8.84
CA ALA A 181 3.34 -2.47 9.52
C ALA A 181 3.52 -3.67 8.58
N LEU A 182 2.96 -3.59 7.37
CA LEU A 182 3.10 -4.63 6.37
C LEU A 182 4.58 -4.91 6.04
N TYR A 183 5.31 -3.87 5.63
CA TYR A 183 6.71 -4.01 5.24
C TYR A 183 7.58 -4.51 6.39
N ALA A 184 7.35 -4.04 7.63
CA ALA A 184 8.06 -4.51 8.81
C ALA A 184 7.87 -6.01 9.05
N GLY A 185 6.65 -6.52 8.87
CA GLY A 185 6.36 -7.95 8.93
C GLY A 185 7.13 -8.73 7.86
N VAL A 186 7.13 -8.23 6.61
CA VAL A 186 7.91 -8.85 5.51
C VAL A 186 9.39 -8.89 5.84
N ARG A 187 9.98 -7.75 6.24
CA ARG A 187 11.42 -7.64 6.53
C ARG A 187 11.83 -8.53 7.70
N LEU A 188 10.97 -8.66 8.72
CA LEU A 188 11.19 -9.58 9.84
C LEU A 188 11.26 -11.04 9.37
N LEU A 189 10.36 -11.47 8.48
CA LEU A 189 10.42 -12.81 7.91
C LEU A 189 11.68 -12.99 7.06
N MET A 190 12.07 -11.98 6.27
CA MET A 190 13.30 -12.01 5.47
C MET A 190 14.54 -12.16 6.35
N ASP A 191 14.63 -11.43 7.47
CA ASP A 191 15.72 -11.58 8.44
C ASP A 191 15.79 -13.01 9.02
N ARG A 192 14.63 -13.57 9.37
CA ARG A 192 14.53 -14.92 9.95
C ARG A 192 14.81 -16.03 8.92
N MET A 193 14.50 -15.77 7.66
CA MET A 193 14.85 -16.61 6.51
C MET A 193 16.31 -16.43 6.08
N ARG A 194 16.95 -15.32 6.49
CA ARG A 194 18.31 -14.90 6.09
C ARG A 194 18.43 -14.66 4.59
N VAL A 195 17.46 -13.93 4.05
CA VAL A 195 17.45 -13.53 2.64
C VAL A 195 17.34 -12.01 2.52
N ASP A 196 17.99 -11.47 1.50
CA ASP A 196 17.96 -10.03 1.22
C ASP A 196 16.97 -9.67 0.10
N LYS A 197 16.52 -10.67 -0.67
CA LYS A 197 15.66 -10.49 -1.83
C LYS A 197 14.56 -11.54 -1.86
N VAL A 198 13.49 -11.20 -2.56
CA VAL A 198 12.39 -12.10 -2.91
C VAL A 198 12.34 -12.20 -4.43
N ASP A 199 12.12 -13.41 -4.94
CA ASP A 199 12.12 -13.66 -6.39
C ASP A 199 10.74 -13.37 -7.00
N ARG A 200 9.68 -13.57 -6.20
CA ARG A 200 8.29 -13.45 -6.62
C ARG A 200 7.43 -12.91 -5.49
N VAL A 201 6.52 -11.98 -5.81
CA VAL A 201 5.58 -11.37 -4.86
C VAL A 201 4.15 -11.56 -5.34
N ARG A 202 3.29 -12.05 -4.45
CA ARG A 202 1.87 -12.28 -4.69
C ARG A 202 1.05 -11.49 -3.69
N LEU A 203 0.26 -10.55 -4.18
CA LEU A 203 -0.62 -9.71 -3.36
C LEU A 203 -2.07 -10.21 -3.49
N ALA A 204 -2.56 -10.83 -2.43
CA ALA A 204 -3.92 -11.31 -2.28
C ALA A 204 -4.77 -10.34 -1.44
N GLY A 205 -6.07 -10.64 -1.36
CA GLY A 205 -7.06 -9.90 -0.58
C GLY A 205 -8.13 -9.29 -1.48
N ALA A 206 -9.25 -8.90 -0.89
CA ALA A 206 -10.39 -8.32 -1.62
C ALA A 206 -9.99 -7.08 -2.43
N PHE A 207 -9.01 -6.33 -1.91
CA PHE A 207 -8.38 -5.18 -2.55
C PHE A 207 -7.45 -5.56 -3.72
N GLY A 208 -6.77 -6.71 -3.64
CA GLY A 208 -5.71 -7.09 -4.57
C GLY A 208 -6.18 -7.26 -6.01
N SER A 209 -7.41 -7.73 -6.24
CA SER A 209 -7.95 -8.14 -7.54
C SER A 209 -7.81 -7.10 -8.66
N HIS A 210 -7.81 -5.81 -8.31
CA HIS A 210 -7.72 -4.69 -9.24
C HIS A 210 -6.58 -3.72 -8.88
N MET A 211 -5.59 -4.12 -8.11
CA MET A 211 -4.44 -3.26 -7.79
C MET A 211 -3.41 -3.26 -8.93
N ASP A 212 -2.93 -2.07 -9.32
CA ASP A 212 -1.68 -1.95 -10.07
C ASP A 212 -0.50 -2.02 -9.07
N VAL A 213 0.18 -3.16 -9.10
CA VAL A 213 1.26 -3.53 -8.18
C VAL A 213 2.43 -2.56 -8.18
N LYS A 214 2.63 -1.82 -9.27
CA LYS A 214 3.68 -0.80 -9.37
C LYS A 214 3.47 0.26 -8.31
N TYR A 215 2.24 0.74 -8.10
CA TYR A 215 1.97 1.80 -7.13
C TYR A 215 2.05 1.31 -5.69
N ALA A 216 1.74 0.04 -5.42
CA ALA A 216 1.99 -0.56 -4.12
C ALA A 216 3.49 -0.62 -3.80
N MET A 217 4.33 -0.91 -4.80
CA MET A 217 5.78 -0.88 -4.65
C MET A 217 6.31 0.56 -4.50
N VAL A 218 5.75 1.54 -5.22
CA VAL A 218 6.05 2.98 -5.01
C VAL A 218 5.77 3.42 -3.58
N LEU A 219 4.69 2.95 -2.97
CA LEU A 219 4.42 3.23 -1.56
C LEU A 219 5.34 2.46 -0.61
N GLY A 220 6.08 1.46 -1.10
CA GLY A 220 6.90 0.56 -0.29
C GLY A 220 6.06 -0.38 0.58
N MET A 221 4.95 -0.88 0.06
CA MET A 221 4.17 -1.93 0.73
C MET A 221 4.90 -3.28 0.75
N VAL A 222 5.76 -3.53 -0.24
CA VAL A 222 6.55 -4.75 -0.38
C VAL A 222 8.01 -4.40 -0.75
N PRO A 223 8.98 -5.28 -0.46
CA PRO A 223 10.37 -5.11 -0.88
C PRO A 223 10.47 -5.07 -2.41
N ASP A 224 11.57 -4.47 -2.87
CA ASP A 224 11.87 -4.37 -4.29
C ASP A 224 12.04 -5.74 -4.94
N CYS A 225 11.42 -5.90 -6.09
CA CYS A 225 11.36 -7.13 -6.88
C CYS A 225 11.13 -6.71 -8.34
N PRO A 226 11.62 -7.46 -9.35
CA PRO A 226 11.23 -7.22 -10.73
C PRO A 226 9.71 -7.10 -10.86
N LEU A 227 9.21 -6.00 -11.44
CA LEU A 227 7.76 -5.71 -11.45
C LEU A 227 6.96 -6.81 -12.15
N GLU A 228 7.52 -7.45 -13.17
CA GLU A 228 6.91 -8.60 -13.85
C GLU A 228 6.70 -9.83 -12.95
N HIS A 229 7.42 -9.91 -11.83
CA HIS A 229 7.29 -10.98 -10.83
C HIS A 229 6.39 -10.58 -9.66
N VAL A 230 5.88 -9.35 -9.63
CA VAL A 230 4.91 -8.89 -8.65
C VAL A 230 3.53 -8.95 -9.29
N THR A 231 2.63 -9.71 -8.69
CA THR A 231 1.33 -9.98 -9.31
C THR A 231 0.22 -10.05 -8.27
N SER A 232 -0.98 -9.66 -8.68
CA SER A 232 -2.18 -9.85 -7.87
C SER A 232 -2.65 -11.30 -7.91
N ALA A 233 -3.10 -11.81 -6.77
CA ALA A 233 -3.74 -13.11 -6.63
C ALA A 233 -5.26 -13.01 -6.35
N GLY A 234 -5.80 -11.79 -6.27
CA GLY A 234 -7.22 -11.55 -5.93
C GLY A 234 -7.63 -12.22 -4.62
N ASN A 235 -8.85 -12.78 -4.58
CA ASN A 235 -9.33 -13.56 -3.44
C ASN A 235 -8.74 -14.99 -3.44
N ALA A 236 -7.46 -15.09 -3.10
CA ALA A 236 -6.72 -16.35 -3.02
C ALA A 236 -7.25 -17.27 -1.90
N ALA A 237 -7.69 -16.70 -0.77
CA ALA A 237 -8.33 -17.46 0.32
C ALA A 237 -9.58 -18.20 -0.18
N GLY A 238 -10.47 -17.50 -0.90
CA GLY A 238 -11.65 -18.09 -1.53
C GLY A 238 -11.31 -19.12 -2.62
N THR A 239 -10.22 -18.90 -3.35
CA THR A 239 -9.71 -19.88 -4.32
C THR A 239 -9.24 -21.17 -3.63
N GLY A 240 -8.48 -21.07 -2.55
CA GLY A 240 -8.09 -22.22 -1.72
C GLY A 240 -9.28 -22.97 -1.11
N ALA A 241 -10.30 -22.24 -0.65
CA ALA A 241 -11.55 -22.85 -0.18
C ALA A 241 -12.27 -23.64 -1.30
N ARG A 242 -12.29 -23.10 -2.53
CA ARG A 242 -12.84 -23.82 -3.69
C ARG A 242 -12.02 -25.06 -4.04
N ILE A 243 -10.70 -25.00 -3.95
CA ILE A 243 -9.81 -26.16 -4.18
C ILE A 243 -10.13 -27.26 -3.17
N THR A 244 -10.16 -26.96 -1.87
CA THR A 244 -10.46 -27.97 -0.82
C THR A 244 -11.89 -28.51 -0.88
N LEU A 245 -12.84 -27.73 -1.40
CA LEU A 245 -14.21 -28.18 -1.62
C LEU A 245 -14.27 -29.23 -2.74
N LEU A 246 -13.52 -29.03 -3.83
CA LEU A 246 -13.60 -29.83 -5.05
C LEU A 246 -12.56 -30.97 -5.12
N ASP A 247 -11.45 -30.86 -4.39
CA ASP A 247 -10.39 -31.87 -4.33
C ASP A 247 -10.18 -32.36 -2.89
N HIS A 248 -10.52 -33.62 -2.65
CA HIS A 248 -10.33 -34.26 -1.36
C HIS A 248 -8.85 -34.43 -1.00
N LYS A 249 -7.95 -34.62 -1.97
CA LYS A 249 -6.51 -34.76 -1.71
C LYS A 249 -5.91 -33.47 -1.20
N ALA A 250 -6.35 -32.34 -1.76
CA ALA A 250 -5.91 -31.01 -1.36
C ALA A 250 -6.18 -30.70 0.13
N ARG A 251 -7.17 -31.36 0.76
CA ARG A 251 -7.43 -31.24 2.21
C ARG A 251 -6.29 -31.82 3.04
N GLY A 252 -5.87 -33.05 2.72
CA GLY A 252 -4.74 -33.68 3.39
C GLY A 252 -3.44 -32.95 3.12
N GLU A 253 -3.23 -32.51 1.87
CA GLU A 253 -2.08 -31.70 1.48
C GLU A 253 -1.96 -30.43 2.33
N ILE A 254 -3.01 -29.61 2.40
CA ILE A 254 -2.91 -28.36 3.16
C ILE A 254 -2.76 -28.62 4.66
N GLU A 255 -3.37 -29.68 5.21
CA GLU A 255 -3.18 -30.10 6.61
C GLU A 255 -1.73 -30.47 6.93
N GLU A 256 -1.02 -31.11 5.99
CA GLU A 256 0.40 -31.40 6.12
C GLU A 256 1.26 -30.14 5.97
N VAL A 257 0.98 -29.33 4.95
CA VAL A 257 1.73 -28.11 4.62
C VAL A 257 1.71 -27.13 5.80
N VAL A 258 0.54 -26.86 6.40
CA VAL A 258 0.45 -25.89 7.51
C VAL A 258 1.23 -26.29 8.76
N ARG A 259 1.46 -27.60 8.98
CA ARG A 259 2.26 -28.09 10.11
C ARG A 259 3.74 -27.78 9.98
N HIS A 260 4.20 -27.50 8.75
CA HIS A 260 5.59 -27.18 8.44
C HIS A 260 5.84 -25.67 8.30
N ILE A 261 4.81 -24.84 8.49
CA ILE A 261 4.96 -23.39 8.48
C ILE A 261 5.38 -22.91 9.87
N GLU A 262 6.53 -22.25 9.95
CA GLU A 262 7.02 -21.65 11.19
C GLU A 262 6.39 -20.26 11.38
N LYS A 263 5.60 -20.11 12.44
CA LYS A 263 4.98 -18.83 12.80
C LYS A 263 5.97 -17.94 13.55
N ILE A 264 6.07 -16.69 13.11
CA ILE A 264 6.80 -15.61 13.77
C ILE A 264 5.81 -14.64 14.43
N GLU A 265 6.02 -14.34 15.71
CA GLU A 265 5.15 -13.45 16.49
C GLU A 265 5.69 -12.03 16.50
N THR A 266 5.19 -11.20 15.57
CA THR A 266 5.60 -9.80 15.38
C THR A 266 5.61 -8.97 16.67
N ALA A 267 4.66 -9.20 17.59
CA ALA A 267 4.51 -8.45 18.83
C ALA A 267 5.67 -8.60 19.84
N VAL A 268 6.41 -9.71 19.78
CA VAL A 268 7.54 -9.99 20.70
C VAL A 268 8.90 -9.83 20.03
N GLU A 269 8.91 -9.48 18.75
CA GLU A 269 10.11 -9.43 17.92
C GLU A 269 10.79 -8.06 18.05
N PRO A 270 12.00 -7.98 18.64
CA PRO A 270 12.61 -6.69 19.00
C PRO A 270 12.85 -5.74 17.81
N ARG A 271 13.06 -6.30 16.62
CA ARG A 271 13.36 -5.54 15.40
C ARG A 271 12.12 -5.07 14.64
N PHE A 272 10.91 -5.50 15.02
CA PHE A 272 9.69 -5.08 14.33
C PHE A 272 9.53 -3.56 14.36
N GLN A 273 9.74 -2.93 15.52
CA GLN A 273 9.62 -1.48 15.67
C GLN A 273 10.67 -0.71 14.86
N GLU A 274 11.90 -1.25 14.76
CA GLU A 274 12.97 -0.69 13.93
C GLU A 274 12.54 -0.68 12.46
N HIS A 275 12.16 -1.84 11.94
CA HIS A 275 11.69 -1.99 10.55
C HIS A 275 10.46 -1.14 10.27
N PHE A 276 9.54 -1.02 11.22
CA PHE A 276 8.36 -0.18 11.11
C PHE A 276 8.72 1.30 10.93
N VAL A 277 9.62 1.83 11.76
CA VAL A 277 10.03 3.24 11.69
C VAL A 277 10.73 3.55 10.36
N GLU A 278 11.59 2.65 9.88
CA GLU A 278 12.25 2.83 8.59
C GLU A 278 11.27 2.75 7.41
N ALA A 279 10.24 1.90 7.54
CA ALA A 279 9.21 1.73 6.53
C ALA A 279 8.14 2.82 6.54
N MET A 280 8.16 3.80 7.46
CA MET A 280 7.25 4.95 7.41
C MET A 280 7.53 5.88 6.22
N ALA A 281 8.79 6.00 5.82
CA ALA A 281 9.18 6.84 4.68
C ALA A 281 8.78 6.18 3.35
N ILE A 282 8.46 6.95 2.31
CA ILE A 282 8.03 6.45 0.99
C ILE A 282 9.20 6.53 -0.01
N PRO A 283 9.56 5.42 -0.71
CA PRO A 283 9.08 4.05 -0.50
C PRO A 283 9.61 3.45 0.82
N HIS A 284 10.83 3.79 1.22
CA HIS A 284 11.46 3.36 2.47
C HIS A 284 12.62 4.29 2.82
N LYS A 285 13.03 4.34 4.09
CA LYS A 285 14.13 5.22 4.55
C LYS A 285 15.52 4.72 4.11
N THR A 286 15.75 3.42 4.23
CA THR A 286 17.08 2.78 4.08
C THR A 286 17.14 1.76 2.93
N ALA A 287 16.09 0.97 2.72
CA ALA A 287 16.01 -0.03 1.66
C ALA A 287 16.01 0.61 0.26
N ALA A 288 16.81 0.04 -0.65
CA ALA A 288 16.90 0.47 -2.03
C ALA A 288 15.83 -0.21 -2.90
N PHE A 289 15.37 0.50 -3.93
CA PHE A 289 14.38 0.02 -4.90
C PHE A 289 14.89 0.08 -6.35
N PRO A 290 16.01 -0.58 -6.69
CA PRO A 290 16.61 -0.49 -8.02
C PRO A 290 15.71 -1.01 -9.13
N ASN A 291 14.92 -2.07 -8.91
CA ASN A 291 14.00 -2.57 -9.94
C ASN A 291 12.86 -1.57 -10.19
N LEU A 292 12.31 -0.98 -9.13
CA LEU A 292 11.30 0.06 -9.25
C LEU A 292 11.83 1.29 -10.02
N SER A 293 13.07 1.73 -9.74
CA SER A 293 13.68 2.88 -10.41
C SER A 293 13.88 2.69 -11.92
N LEU A 294 13.81 1.45 -12.44
CA LEU A 294 13.81 1.20 -13.88
C LEU A 294 12.46 1.50 -14.54
N ALA A 295 11.38 1.52 -13.74
CA ALA A 295 10.01 1.66 -14.22
C ALA A 295 9.37 3.01 -13.88
N VAL A 296 9.88 3.72 -12.87
CA VAL A 296 9.38 5.03 -12.44
C VAL A 296 10.53 5.96 -12.03
N ASP A 297 10.37 7.25 -12.34
CA ASP A 297 11.27 8.29 -11.86
C ASP A 297 10.93 8.61 -10.39
N LEU A 298 11.72 8.05 -9.46
CA LEU A 298 11.54 8.32 -8.03
C LEU A 298 12.05 9.73 -7.67
N PRO A 299 11.32 10.50 -6.85
CA PRO A 299 11.81 11.77 -6.32
C PRO A 299 13.15 11.61 -5.60
N GLY A 300 14.12 12.48 -5.92
CA GLY A 300 15.44 12.46 -5.30
C GLY A 300 15.44 12.97 -3.84
N PRO A 301 16.43 12.58 -3.01
CA PRO A 301 16.51 12.97 -1.60
C PRO A 301 16.79 14.47 -1.35
N GLU A 302 17.03 15.27 -2.40
CA GLU A 302 17.29 16.72 -2.28
C GLU A 302 16.02 17.59 -2.41
N SER A 303 14.92 17.08 -2.97
CA SER A 303 13.65 17.83 -2.96
C SER A 303 13.10 17.99 -1.54
N THR A 304 13.47 17.08 -0.65
CA THR A 304 13.16 17.04 0.78
C THR A 304 14.11 17.90 1.64
N ALA A 305 15.37 18.06 1.27
CA ALA A 305 16.37 18.76 2.09
C ALA A 305 16.16 20.28 2.15
N LYS A 306 15.63 20.90 1.08
CA LYS A 306 15.29 22.34 1.09
C LYS A 306 14.15 22.68 2.07
N GLN A 307 13.37 21.69 2.50
CA GLN A 307 12.17 21.87 3.33
C GLN A 307 12.47 21.92 4.84
N ALA A 308 13.59 21.36 5.32
CA ALA A 308 13.96 21.43 6.74
C ALA A 308 14.48 22.82 7.18
N THR A 309 15.05 23.59 6.25
CA THR A 309 15.64 24.89 6.55
C THR A 309 14.62 26.03 6.63
N ASP A 310 13.51 25.95 5.87
CA ASP A 310 12.50 27.02 5.85
C ASP A 310 11.50 26.97 7.01
N ALA A 311 11.35 25.82 7.67
CA ALA A 311 10.56 25.70 8.90
C ALA A 311 11.26 26.25 10.16
N ALA A 312 12.56 26.57 10.08
CA ALA A 312 13.36 27.06 11.20
C ALA A 312 13.56 28.58 11.16
N ARG A 313 12.49 29.37 11.40
CA ARG A 313 12.64 30.80 11.75
C ARG A 313 12.76 31.02 13.26
N PRO A 314 13.53 32.03 13.71
CA PRO A 314 14.25 31.96 14.98
C PRO A 314 13.37 32.32 16.17
N ARG A 315 13.47 31.52 17.24
CA ARG A 315 12.96 31.84 18.58
C ARG A 315 13.53 33.20 19.02
N ARG A 316 12.67 34.22 19.00
CA ARG A 316 12.95 35.56 19.49
C ARG A 316 13.24 35.48 21.01
N ARG A 317 14.51 35.48 21.38
CA ARG A 317 14.99 35.67 22.76
C ARG A 317 14.45 37.00 23.28
N ARG A 318 13.45 36.97 24.16
CA ARG A 318 13.06 38.13 24.96
C ARG A 318 13.93 38.14 26.21
N ARG A 319 14.97 38.98 26.18
CA ARG A 319 15.85 39.28 27.32
C ARG A 319 15.12 40.26 28.25
N GLN A 320 15.21 40.02 29.56
CA GLN A 320 14.70 40.84 30.66
C GLN A 320 15.25 42.28 30.63
N SER A 321 14.49 43.24 31.18
CA SER A 321 15.02 44.20 32.17
C SER A 321 13.93 45.08 32.80
N ARG A 322 13.98 45.11 34.15
CA ARG A 322 13.37 46.04 35.13
C ARG A 322 11.89 45.88 35.45
#